data_AF-A0A9D8GR88-F1
#
_entry.id   AF-A0A9D8GR88-F1
#
_cell.length_a   1.000
_cell.length_b   1.000
_cell.length_c   1.000
_cell.angle_alpha   90.00
_cell.angle_beta   90.00
_cell.angle_gamma   90.00
#
_symmetry.space_group_name_H-M   'P 1'
#
loop_
_entity.id
_entity.type
_entity.pdbx_description
1 polymer ?
#
loop_
_entity_poly.entity_id
_entity_poly.type
_entity_poly.pdbx_seq_one_letter_code
_entity_poly.pdbx_strand_id
1 'polypeptide(L)'
;MTGLALHDFNCGLKAMSREVARHLCIYGHHHRYIPLHAHLAGFRVAEAPIQNTARKHGTSRYRTLRYQGIFDLLTILFNHKYGQNPMHFFGPLSAMIAIPSGLFMLWMTYEQMMFWLFGTGFQVQNRPMFAMALTALILSLIIFLTGFVCDFMLHHRIRDRMDEIVALSRDSQFSDEFREVGRSTGVAAMMPVESAETPLRRVTRADVA
;
A
#
# COMPACT_ATOMS: atom_id res chain seq x y z
N MET A 1 -11.13 -0.60 14.80
CA MET A 1 -11.03 -0.35 13.34
C MET A 1 -9.93 0.66 13.00
N THR A 2 -9.63 1.66 13.84
CA THR A 2 -8.31 2.35 13.82
C THR A 2 -7.66 2.50 15.19
N GLY A 3 -8.36 2.20 16.29
CA GLY A 3 -7.85 2.35 17.66
C GLY A 3 -7.87 3.80 18.18
N LEU A 4 -8.14 4.77 17.31
CA LEU A 4 -8.13 6.19 17.61
C LEU A 4 -9.54 6.72 17.91
N ALA A 5 -9.81 7.02 19.18
CA ALA A 5 -11.04 7.69 19.61
C ALA A 5 -10.83 9.21 19.59
N LEU A 6 -11.38 9.88 18.57
CA LEU A 6 -11.43 11.33 18.44
C LEU A 6 -12.87 11.74 18.14
N HIS A 7 -13.34 12.81 18.76
CA HIS A 7 -14.68 13.36 18.49
C HIS A 7 -14.67 14.18 17.20
N ASP A 8 -13.64 15.00 16.99
CA ASP A 8 -13.52 15.83 15.78
C ASP A 8 -12.18 15.63 15.05
N PHE A 9 -12.22 14.91 13.93
CA PHE A 9 -11.09 14.79 13.01
C PHE A 9 -10.83 16.04 12.17
N ASN A 10 -11.86 16.86 11.96
CA ASN A 10 -11.87 17.98 11.02
C ASN A 10 -11.60 19.33 11.70
N CYS A 11 -11.24 19.33 12.98
CA CYS A 11 -10.76 20.54 13.67
C CYS A 11 -9.56 21.13 12.93
N GLY A 12 -9.58 22.44 12.67
CA GLY A 12 -8.52 23.15 11.96
C GLY A 12 -7.26 23.39 12.79
N LEU A 13 -7.39 23.36 14.12
CA LEU A 13 -6.27 23.55 15.05
C LEU A 13 -5.66 22.19 15.41
N LYS A 14 -4.41 21.97 15.00
CA LYS A 14 -3.64 20.76 15.29
C LYS A 14 -2.23 21.15 15.72
N ALA A 15 -1.77 20.64 16.86
CA ALA A 15 -0.40 20.82 17.32
C ALA A 15 0.33 19.48 17.26
N MET A 16 1.57 19.49 16.78
CA MET A 16 2.39 18.29 16.64
C MET A 16 3.87 18.63 16.87
N SER A 17 4.66 17.67 17.35
CA SER A 17 6.11 17.86 17.50
C SER A 17 6.79 17.90 16.13
N ARG A 18 8.02 18.43 16.09
CA ARG A 18 8.85 18.46 14.88
C ARG A 18 9.08 17.05 14.31
N GLU A 19 9.19 16.05 15.16
CA GLU A 19 9.38 14.65 14.77
C GLU A 19 8.16 14.10 14.02
N VAL A 20 6.96 14.33 14.55
CA VAL A 20 5.69 13.93 13.92
C VAL A 20 5.54 14.61 12.55
N ALA A 21 5.82 15.92 12.49
CA ALA A 21 5.73 16.69 11.24
C ALA A 21 6.71 16.18 10.15
N ARG A 22 7.89 15.68 10.54
CA ARG A 22 8.89 15.13 9.61
C ARG A 22 8.55 13.72 9.11
N HIS A 23 7.81 12.93 9.89
CA HIS A 23 7.39 11.57 9.50
C HIS A 23 6.10 11.54 8.67
N LEU A 24 5.24 12.55 8.81
CA LEU A 24 3.97 12.63 8.10
C LEU A 24 4.17 13.04 6.63
N CYS A 25 4.06 12.08 5.71
CA CYS A 25 3.91 12.37 4.28
C CYS A 25 2.44 12.63 3.93
N ILE A 26 2.02 13.89 4.00
CA ILE A 26 0.65 14.31 3.67
C ILE A 26 0.60 14.80 2.22
N TYR A 27 -0.31 14.25 1.42
CA TYR A 27 -0.55 14.69 0.04
C TYR A 27 -2.04 14.88 -0.24
N GLY A 28 -2.36 15.78 -1.18
CA GLY A 28 -3.74 16.04 -1.63
C GLY A 28 -4.69 16.42 -0.50
N HIS A 29 -5.82 15.70 -0.41
CA HIS A 29 -6.89 15.94 0.58
C HIS A 29 -6.66 15.26 1.94
N HIS A 30 -5.53 14.56 2.14
CA HIS A 30 -5.27 13.80 3.37
C HIS A 30 -4.97 14.67 4.61
N HIS A 31 -4.88 16.00 4.47
CA HIS A 31 -4.65 16.94 5.58
C HIS A 31 -5.73 16.86 6.69
N ARG A 32 -6.94 16.38 6.36
CA ARG A 32 -7.98 16.10 7.36
C ARG A 32 -7.62 14.91 8.25
N TYR A 33 -6.89 13.94 7.71
CA TYR A 33 -6.56 12.68 8.35
C TYR A 33 -5.18 12.67 8.98
N ILE A 34 -4.59 13.84 9.25
CA ILE A 34 -3.32 13.98 9.99
C ILE A 34 -3.32 13.19 11.32
N PRO A 35 -4.36 13.28 12.17
CA PRO A 35 -4.38 12.55 13.43
C PRO A 35 -4.37 11.03 13.21
N LEU A 36 -5.07 10.58 12.15
CA LEU A 36 -5.09 9.18 11.77
C LEU A 36 -3.71 8.73 11.27
N HIS A 37 -3.07 9.48 10.37
CA HIS A 37 -1.73 9.16 9.89
C HIS A 37 -0.70 9.11 11.02
N ALA A 38 -0.78 10.04 11.99
CA ALA A 38 0.11 10.04 13.14
C ALA A 38 -0.10 8.80 14.02
N HIS A 39 -1.36 8.41 14.26
CA HIS A 39 -1.68 7.19 15.01
C HIS A 39 -1.20 5.92 14.30
N LEU A 40 -1.41 5.84 12.98
CA LEU A 40 -0.94 4.71 12.16
C LEU A 40 0.60 4.63 12.08
N ALA A 41 1.29 5.75 12.25
CA ALA A 41 2.74 5.81 12.39
C ALA A 41 3.24 5.47 13.82
N GLY A 42 2.34 5.18 14.76
CA GLY A 42 2.67 4.80 16.13
C GLY A 42 2.79 5.95 17.13
N PHE A 43 2.49 7.19 16.72
CA PHE A 43 2.50 8.33 17.64
C PHE A 43 1.26 8.37 18.53
N ARG A 44 1.42 8.93 19.73
CA ARG A 44 0.31 9.20 20.63
C ARG A 44 -0.46 10.42 20.14
N VAL A 45 -1.78 10.29 20.06
CA VAL A 45 -2.70 11.33 19.61
C VAL A 45 -3.75 11.52 20.69
N ALA A 46 -4.01 12.76 21.07
CA ALA A 46 -5.00 13.12 22.07
C ALA A 46 -5.81 14.34 21.61
N GLU A 47 -7.03 14.46 22.12
CA GLU A 47 -7.91 15.60 21.89
C GLU A 47 -7.90 16.50 23.13
N ALA A 48 -7.80 17.81 22.94
CA ALA A 48 -7.94 18.80 24.00
C ALA A 48 -9.16 19.67 23.71
N PRO A 49 -10.07 19.88 24.68
CA PRO A 49 -11.23 20.74 24.48
C PRO A 49 -10.76 22.18 24.25
N ILE A 50 -11.26 22.79 23.19
CA ILE A 50 -11.01 24.20 22.87
C ILE A 50 -12.32 24.94 22.73
N GLN A 51 -12.36 26.20 23.16
CA GLN A 51 -13.53 27.04 23.00
C GLN A 51 -13.52 27.65 21.59
N ASN A 52 -14.34 27.07 20.70
CA ASN A 52 -14.48 27.58 19.34
C ASN A 52 -15.51 28.72 19.33
N THR A 53 -15.07 29.94 19.03
CA THR A 53 -15.96 31.10 18.97
C THR A 53 -16.80 31.05 17.70
N ALA A 54 -18.07 31.46 17.78
CA ALA A 54 -18.94 31.52 16.62
C ALA A 54 -18.35 32.45 15.55
N ARG A 55 -18.38 32.00 14.29
CA ARG A 55 -17.87 32.75 13.15
C ARG A 55 -18.63 34.08 13.04
N LYS A 56 -17.90 35.21 13.03
CA LYS A 56 -18.50 36.56 12.93
C LYS A 56 -18.92 36.95 11.50
N HIS A 57 -18.24 36.43 10.47
CA HIS A 57 -18.48 36.79 9.07
C HIS A 57 -18.33 35.60 8.11
N GLY A 58 -19.12 35.60 7.03
CA GLY A 58 -19.05 34.64 5.91
C GLY A 58 -19.88 33.36 6.09
N THR A 59 -20.24 32.73 4.99
CA THR A 59 -21.02 31.48 4.98
C THR A 59 -20.13 30.23 5.09
N SER A 60 -20.65 29.17 5.72
CA SER A 60 -19.95 27.89 5.78
C SER A 60 -19.82 27.31 4.38
N ARG A 61 -18.59 27.02 3.96
CA ARG A 61 -18.31 26.26 2.73
C ARG A 61 -18.33 24.75 2.94
N TYR A 62 -18.67 24.28 4.15
CA TYR A 62 -18.81 22.86 4.43
C TYR A 62 -20.17 22.36 3.94
N ARG A 63 -20.17 21.74 2.75
CA ARG A 63 -21.34 21.04 2.20
C ARG A 63 -21.46 19.64 2.83
N THR A 64 -22.66 19.28 3.28
CA THR A 64 -22.95 18.10 4.12
C THR A 64 -22.65 16.74 3.47
N LEU A 65 -22.64 16.66 2.14
CA LEU A 65 -22.37 15.43 1.40
C LEU A 65 -21.01 15.52 0.70
N ARG A 66 -19.97 15.08 1.40
CA ARG A 66 -18.61 15.02 0.87
C ARG A 66 -18.15 13.55 0.77
N TYR A 67 -18.70 12.83 -0.21
CA TYR A 67 -18.35 11.44 -0.53
C TYR A 67 -16.83 11.22 -0.67
N GLN A 68 -16.12 12.26 -1.14
CA GLN A 68 -14.65 12.29 -1.24
C GLN A 68 -13.95 11.90 0.07
N GLY A 69 -14.47 12.33 1.24
CA GLY A 69 -13.83 11.99 2.52
C GLY A 69 -13.88 10.50 2.87
N ILE A 70 -14.93 9.79 2.43
CA ILE A 70 -15.02 8.34 2.67
C ILE A 70 -14.01 7.61 1.78
N PHE A 71 -13.90 8.01 0.51
CA PHE A 71 -12.91 7.44 -0.41
C PHE A 71 -11.47 7.77 0.00
N ASP A 72 -11.22 8.97 0.53
CA ASP A 72 -9.91 9.36 1.06
C ASP A 72 -9.53 8.47 2.27
N LEU A 73 -10.46 8.26 3.21
CA LEU A 73 -10.22 7.38 4.35
C LEU A 73 -9.98 5.93 3.92
N LEU A 74 -10.80 5.43 2.99
CA LEU A 74 -10.61 4.08 2.43
C LEU A 74 -9.24 3.95 1.78
N THR A 75 -8.79 4.96 1.05
CA THR A 75 -7.46 4.99 0.41
C THR A 75 -6.34 4.96 1.44
N ILE A 76 -6.45 5.73 2.52
CA ILE A 76 -5.45 5.75 3.60
C ILE A 76 -5.36 4.37 4.27
N LEU A 77 -6.51 3.78 4.61
CA LEU A 77 -6.55 2.46 5.24
C LEU A 77 -6.04 1.36 4.30
N PHE A 78 -6.42 1.42 3.03
CA PHE A 78 -5.95 0.51 2.00
C PHE A 78 -4.44 0.59 1.82
N ASN A 79 -3.89 1.80 1.67
CA ASN A 79 -2.45 2.01 1.51
C ASN A 79 -1.68 1.59 2.77
N HIS A 80 -2.19 1.91 3.96
CA HIS A 80 -1.55 1.49 5.20
C HIS A 80 -1.49 -0.05 5.34
N LYS A 81 -2.58 -0.76 4.98
CA LYS A 81 -2.66 -2.22 5.15
C LYS A 81 -2.02 -3.01 4.00
N TYR A 82 -2.20 -2.57 2.75
CA TYR A 82 -1.82 -3.31 1.54
C TYR A 82 -0.76 -2.60 0.70
N GLY A 83 -0.26 -1.43 1.11
CA GLY A 83 0.72 -0.66 0.34
C GLY A 83 2.07 -1.35 0.16
N GLN A 84 2.41 -2.32 1.03
CA GLN A 84 3.62 -3.14 0.91
C GLN A 84 3.42 -4.42 0.10
N ASN A 85 2.18 -4.90 -0.05
CA ASN A 85 1.85 -6.16 -0.73
C ASN A 85 0.47 -6.04 -1.40
N PRO A 86 0.36 -5.30 -2.53
CA PRO A 86 -0.92 -5.08 -3.19
C PRO A 86 -1.59 -6.38 -3.65
N MET A 87 -0.81 -7.42 -3.97
CA MET A 87 -1.32 -8.72 -4.39
C MET A 87 -2.20 -9.40 -3.33
N HIS A 88 -1.97 -9.16 -2.04
CA HIS A 88 -2.78 -9.75 -0.97
C HIS A 88 -4.23 -9.26 -0.96
N PHE A 89 -4.51 -8.12 -1.58
CA PHE A 89 -5.88 -7.64 -1.77
C PHE A 89 -6.48 -8.11 -3.08
N PHE A 90 -5.79 -7.90 -4.20
CA PHE A 90 -6.31 -8.21 -5.53
C PHE A 90 -6.36 -9.71 -5.84
N GLY A 91 -5.44 -10.49 -5.30
CA GLY A 91 -5.36 -11.95 -5.49
C GLY A 91 -6.62 -12.66 -5.00
N PRO A 92 -6.97 -12.61 -3.70
CA PRO A 92 -8.18 -13.24 -3.19
C PRO A 92 -9.45 -12.70 -3.86
N LEU A 93 -9.53 -11.39 -4.09
CA LEU A 93 -10.68 -10.76 -4.75
C LEU A 93 -10.89 -11.30 -6.18
N SER A 94 -9.82 -11.39 -6.97
CA SER A 94 -9.89 -11.98 -8.31
C SER A 94 -10.26 -13.46 -8.25
N ALA A 95 -9.65 -14.25 -7.35
CA ALA A 95 -9.95 -15.67 -7.17
C ALA A 95 -11.42 -15.92 -6.79
N MET A 96 -11.99 -15.10 -5.90
CA MET A 96 -13.40 -15.18 -5.52
C MET A 96 -14.36 -15.01 -6.70
N ILE A 97 -13.97 -14.26 -7.73
CA ILE A 97 -14.77 -14.08 -8.95
C ILE A 97 -14.41 -15.15 -10.00
N ALA A 98 -13.13 -15.44 -10.19
CA ALA A 98 -12.64 -16.37 -11.21
C ALA A 98 -13.09 -17.82 -10.96
N ILE A 99 -13.04 -18.29 -9.71
CA ILE A 99 -13.38 -19.67 -9.37
C ILE A 99 -14.84 -20.00 -9.74
N PRO A 100 -15.86 -19.27 -9.24
CA PRO A 100 -17.24 -19.57 -9.60
C PRO A 100 -17.51 -19.36 -11.09
N SER A 101 -16.97 -18.30 -11.71
CA SER A 101 -17.12 -18.07 -13.15
C SER A 101 -16.49 -19.18 -14.00
N GLY A 102 -15.31 -19.67 -13.59
CA GLY A 102 -14.61 -20.77 -14.25
C GLY A 102 -15.36 -22.09 -14.11
N LEU A 103 -15.85 -22.42 -12.91
CA LEU A 103 -16.69 -23.61 -12.68
C LEU A 103 -17.97 -23.57 -13.53
N PHE A 104 -18.63 -22.40 -13.59
CA PHE A 104 -19.83 -22.22 -14.40
C PHE A 104 -19.52 -22.38 -15.90
N MET A 105 -18.38 -21.86 -16.36
CA MET A 105 -17.97 -21.98 -17.75
C MET A 105 -17.58 -23.42 -18.12
N LEU A 106 -16.94 -24.16 -17.21
CA LEU A 106 -16.64 -25.58 -17.38
C LEU A 106 -17.93 -26.42 -17.45
N TRP A 107 -18.89 -26.15 -16.57
CA TRP A 107 -20.21 -26.81 -16.60
C TRP A 107 -20.92 -26.61 -17.94
N MET A 108 -20.97 -25.37 -18.42
CA MET A 108 -21.62 -25.04 -19.70
C MET A 108 -20.89 -25.66 -20.89
N THR A 109 -19.56 -25.72 -20.86
CA THR A 109 -18.76 -26.39 -21.89
C THR A 109 -19.02 -27.90 -21.91
N TYR A 110 -19.22 -28.51 -20.74
CA TYR A 110 -19.59 -29.92 -20.61
C TYR A 110 -20.97 -30.20 -21.24
N GLU A 111 -21.99 -29.39 -20.97
CA GLU A 111 -23.31 -29.53 -21.60
C GLU A 111 -23.25 -29.40 -23.13
N GLN A 112 -22.47 -28.43 -23.64
CA GLN A 112 -22.27 -28.25 -25.08
C GLN A 112 -21.57 -29.45 -25.71
N MET A 113 -20.59 -30.05 -25.01
CA MET A 113 -19.87 -31.23 -25.48
C MET A 113 -20.78 -32.47 -25.52
N MET A 114 -21.64 -32.67 -24.51
CA MET A 114 -22.62 -33.77 -24.50
C MET A 114 -23.65 -33.65 -25.63
N PHE A 115 -24.12 -32.43 -25.91
CA PHE A 115 -25.00 -32.19 -27.04
C PHE A 115 -24.36 -32.60 -28.38
N TRP A 116 -23.07 -32.30 -28.56
CA TRP A 116 -22.36 -32.64 -29.80
C TRP A 116 -22.09 -34.15 -29.95
N LEU A 117 -21.81 -34.86 -28.85
CA LEU A 117 -21.48 -36.29 -28.87
C LEU A 117 -22.70 -37.22 -28.90
N PHE A 118 -23.76 -36.89 -28.15
CA PHE A 118 -24.88 -37.81 -27.91
C PHE A 118 -26.23 -37.26 -28.39
N GLY A 119 -26.27 -36.03 -28.92
CA GLY A 119 -27.52 -35.35 -29.26
C GLY A 119 -28.39 -35.02 -28.04
N THR A 120 -27.88 -35.26 -26.83
CA THR A 120 -28.55 -34.98 -25.56
C THR A 120 -27.92 -33.74 -24.92
N GLY A 121 -28.64 -32.63 -24.94
CA GLY A 121 -28.18 -31.36 -24.38
C GLY A 121 -28.85 -30.15 -25.02
N PHE A 122 -28.41 -28.96 -24.66
CA PHE A 122 -28.95 -27.69 -25.16
C PHE A 122 -27.87 -26.87 -25.86
N GLN A 123 -28.25 -26.09 -26.88
CA GLN A 123 -27.34 -25.14 -27.51
C GLN A 123 -27.00 -23.99 -26.56
N VAL A 124 -25.71 -23.84 -26.25
CA VAL A 124 -25.21 -22.87 -25.26
C VAL A 124 -25.04 -21.46 -25.85
N GLN A 125 -24.85 -21.34 -27.16
CA GLN A 125 -24.38 -20.12 -27.84
C GLN A 125 -25.26 -18.87 -27.64
N ASN A 126 -26.56 -19.01 -27.38
CA ASN A 126 -27.49 -17.87 -27.28
C ASN A 126 -27.99 -17.58 -25.85
N ARG A 127 -27.37 -18.18 -24.82
CA ARG A 127 -27.80 -17.96 -23.43
C ARG A 127 -27.04 -16.81 -22.78
N PRO A 128 -27.74 -15.85 -22.12
CA PRO A 128 -27.09 -14.72 -21.45
C PRO A 128 -26.11 -15.16 -20.35
N MET A 129 -26.35 -16.35 -19.77
CA MET A 129 -25.48 -16.94 -18.74
C MET A 129 -24.06 -17.21 -19.23
N PHE A 130 -23.87 -17.60 -20.50
CA PHE A 130 -22.52 -17.82 -21.05
C PHE A 130 -21.75 -16.50 -21.15
N ALA A 131 -22.40 -15.45 -21.66
CA ALA A 131 -21.81 -14.12 -21.75
C ALA A 131 -21.48 -13.53 -20.36
N MET A 132 -22.34 -13.75 -19.36
CA MET A 132 -22.08 -13.33 -17.97
C MET A 132 -20.87 -14.05 -17.36
N ALA A 133 -20.77 -15.38 -17.54
CA ALA A 133 -19.63 -16.15 -17.03
C ALA A 133 -18.32 -15.72 -17.68
N LEU A 134 -18.32 -15.53 -19.01
CA LEU A 134 -17.15 -15.10 -19.77
C LEU A 134 -16.69 -13.69 -19.37
N THR A 135 -17.61 -12.73 -19.29
CA THR A 135 -17.28 -11.34 -18.91
C THR A 135 -16.80 -11.25 -17.47
N ALA A 136 -17.39 -12.00 -16.53
CA ALA A 136 -16.93 -12.08 -15.16
C ALA A 136 -15.51 -12.67 -15.05
N LEU A 137 -15.19 -13.68 -15.87
CA LEU A 137 -13.85 -14.28 -15.92
C LEU A 137 -12.81 -13.29 -16.49
N ILE A 138 -13.15 -12.57 -17.56
CA ILE A 138 -12.30 -11.51 -18.13
C ILE A 138 -12.07 -10.39 -17.09
N LEU A 139 -13.13 -9.96 -16.40
CA LEU A 139 -13.04 -8.94 -15.36
C LEU A 139 -12.12 -9.39 -14.22
N SER A 140 -12.24 -10.64 -13.79
CA SER A 140 -11.36 -11.21 -12.77
C SER A 140 -9.90 -11.21 -13.21
N LEU A 141 -9.62 -11.59 -14.47
CA LEU A 141 -8.27 -11.56 -15.02
C LEU A 141 -7.69 -10.13 -15.01
N ILE A 142 -8.48 -9.12 -15.37
CA ILE A 142 -8.04 -7.71 -15.33
C ILE A 142 -7.68 -7.29 -13.90
N ILE A 143 -8.49 -7.66 -12.90
CA ILE A 143 -8.23 -7.37 -11.49
C ILE A 143 -6.93 -8.05 -11.02
N PHE A 144 -6.74 -9.33 -11.39
CA PHE A 144 -5.53 -10.08 -11.07
C PHE A 144 -4.28 -9.45 -11.69
N LEU A 145 -4.32 -9.14 -12.99
CA LEU A 145 -3.22 -8.49 -13.71
C LEU A 145 -2.90 -7.12 -13.14
N THR A 146 -3.92 -6.35 -12.75
CA THR A 146 -3.72 -5.05 -12.09
C THR A 146 -2.97 -5.22 -10.76
N GLY A 147 -3.35 -6.23 -9.96
CA GLY A 147 -2.62 -6.57 -8.74
C GLY A 147 -1.17 -6.98 -9.00
N PHE A 148 -0.95 -7.79 -10.04
CA PHE A 148 0.38 -8.22 -10.46
C PHE A 148 1.27 -7.06 -10.91
N VAL A 149 0.75 -6.15 -11.73
CA VAL A 149 1.49 -4.95 -12.17
C VAL A 149 1.82 -4.06 -10.98
N CYS A 150 0.89 -3.85 -10.04
CA CYS A 150 1.15 -3.08 -8.83
C CYS A 150 2.30 -3.69 -8.02
N ASP A 151 2.29 -5.00 -7.83
CA ASP A 151 3.30 -5.72 -7.07
C ASP A 151 4.67 -5.67 -7.75
N PHE A 152 4.70 -5.86 -9.07
CA PHE A 152 5.90 -5.73 -9.90
C PHE A 152 6.52 -4.33 -9.81
N MET A 153 5.72 -3.28 -9.95
CA MET A 153 6.19 -1.89 -9.84
C MET A 153 6.74 -1.58 -8.44
N LEU A 154 6.12 -2.12 -7.39
CA LEU A 154 6.57 -1.93 -6.02
C LEU A 154 7.92 -2.60 -5.78
N HIS A 155 8.08 -3.85 -6.20
CA HIS A 155 9.35 -4.59 -6.07
C HIS A 155 10.48 -3.93 -6.85
N HIS A 156 10.20 -3.41 -8.05
CA HIS A 156 11.20 -2.68 -8.82
C HIS A 156 11.66 -1.42 -8.09
N ARG A 157 10.73 -0.62 -7.55
CA ARG A 157 11.07 0.59 -6.77
C ARG A 157 11.85 0.29 -5.49
N ILE A 158 11.51 -0.80 -4.80
CA ILE A 158 12.23 -1.23 -3.60
C ILE A 158 13.66 -1.64 -3.99
N ARG A 159 13.81 -2.42 -5.06
CA ARG A 159 15.12 -2.84 -5.56
C ARG A 159 16.00 -1.66 -5.95
N ASP A 160 15.47 -0.69 -6.70
CA ASP A 160 16.24 0.48 -7.13
C ASP A 160 16.76 1.29 -5.92
N ARG A 161 15.92 1.48 -4.89
CA ARG A 161 16.36 2.11 -3.63
C ARG A 161 17.42 1.29 -2.90
N MET A 162 17.31 -0.03 -2.89
CA MET A 162 18.30 -0.88 -2.25
C MET A 162 19.65 -0.77 -2.95
N ASP A 163 19.65 -0.76 -4.29
CA ASP A 163 20.87 -0.58 -5.08
C ASP A 163 21.51 0.79 -4.84
N GLU A 164 20.70 1.85 -4.71
CA GLU A 164 21.16 3.20 -4.32
C GLU A 164 21.80 3.21 -2.92
N ILE A 165 21.16 2.58 -1.92
CA ILE A 165 21.70 2.50 -0.55
C ILE A 165 22.99 1.67 -0.52
N VAL A 166 23.03 0.57 -1.26
CA VAL A 166 24.23 -0.27 -1.39
C VAL A 166 25.35 0.50 -2.07
N ALA A 167 25.05 1.29 -3.11
CA ALA A 167 26.04 2.15 -3.75
C ALA A 167 26.61 3.19 -2.78
N LEU A 168 25.75 3.88 -2.01
CA LEU A 168 26.17 4.86 -1.00
C LEU A 168 26.99 4.24 0.14
N SER A 169 26.66 3.00 0.57
CA SER A 169 27.45 2.30 1.60
C SER A 169 28.78 1.76 1.07
N ARG A 170 28.87 1.47 -0.22
CA ARG A 170 30.10 1.02 -0.89
C ARG A 170 31.04 2.18 -1.19
N ASP A 171 30.49 3.38 -1.38
CA ASP A 171 31.23 4.62 -1.54
C ASP A 171 31.82 5.09 -0.20
N SER A 172 32.78 4.30 0.27
CA SER A 172 33.63 4.54 1.44
C SER A 172 34.44 5.85 1.36
N GLN A 173 34.39 6.58 0.24
CA GLN A 173 34.91 7.94 0.10
C GLN A 173 34.30 8.92 1.11
N PHE A 174 33.04 8.73 1.52
CA PHE A 174 32.40 9.59 2.52
C PHE A 174 33.04 9.43 3.92
N SER A 175 33.60 8.26 4.23
CA SER A 175 34.31 8.03 5.50
C SER A 175 35.71 8.66 5.52
N ASP A 176 36.35 8.77 4.35
CA ASP A 176 37.69 9.34 4.21
C ASP A 176 37.64 10.88 4.18
N GLU A 177 36.63 11.48 3.55
CA GLU A 177 36.44 12.93 3.50
C GLU A 177 36.15 13.51 4.91
N PHE A 178 35.32 12.84 5.71
CA PHE A 178 35.12 13.21 7.13
C PHE A 178 36.36 12.95 7.99
N ARG A 179 37.19 11.95 7.67
CA ARG A 179 38.48 11.70 8.33
C ARG A 179 39.53 12.75 7.99
N GLU A 180 39.51 13.33 6.79
CA GLU A 180 40.38 14.45 6.40
C GLU A 180 39.90 15.78 7.00
N VAL A 181 38.59 16.03 6.99
CA VAL A 181 38.00 17.23 7.60
C VAL A 181 38.14 17.21 9.13
N GLY A 182 37.99 16.05 9.77
CA GLY A 182 38.25 15.89 11.22
C GLY A 182 39.74 16.04 11.58
N ARG A 183 40.66 15.69 10.67
CA ARG A 183 42.11 15.91 10.85
C ARG A 183 42.54 17.37 10.69
N SER A 184 41.87 18.14 9.83
CA SER A 184 42.19 19.55 9.57
C SER A 184 41.57 20.53 10.57
N THR A 185 40.47 20.15 11.23
CA THR A 185 39.75 21.00 12.19
C THR A 185 39.99 20.66 13.67
N GLY A 186 40.71 19.58 13.97
CA GLY A 186 41.00 19.18 15.36
C GLY A 186 39.77 18.72 16.16
N VAL A 187 38.60 18.59 15.51
CA VAL A 187 37.39 18.09 16.14
C VAL A 187 37.32 16.58 15.89
N ALA A 188 37.56 15.79 16.94
CA ALA A 188 37.35 14.36 16.91
C ALA A 188 35.89 14.08 16.49
N ALA A 189 35.73 13.58 15.27
CA ALA A 189 34.44 13.15 14.76
C ALA A 189 33.88 12.08 15.71
N MET A 190 32.71 12.36 16.27
CA MET A 190 31.98 11.45 17.13
C MET A 190 31.57 10.22 16.31
N MET A 191 32.30 9.12 16.48
CA MET A 191 32.02 7.84 15.86
C MET A 191 30.71 7.25 16.41
N PRO A 192 29.87 6.62 15.58
CA PRO A 192 29.03 5.52 16.05
C PRO A 192 29.85 4.22 15.96
N VAL A 193 30.25 3.72 17.13
CA VAL A 193 30.46 2.31 17.52
C VAL A 193 31.11 1.38 16.48
N GLU A 194 32.37 1.05 16.76
CA GLU A 194 33.14 -0.07 16.18
C GLU A 194 32.77 -1.42 16.85
N SER A 195 33.05 -2.51 16.15
CA SER A 195 32.87 -3.95 16.46
C SER A 195 31.53 -4.56 16.01
N ALA A 196 31.47 -5.67 15.25
CA ALA A 196 32.48 -6.69 15.01
C ALA A 196 32.32 -7.32 13.62
N GLU A 197 33.47 -7.65 13.04
CA GLU A 197 33.64 -8.56 11.91
C GLU A 197 32.78 -9.82 12.10
N THR A 198 31.78 -10.01 11.23
CA THR A 198 31.18 -11.33 11.03
C THR A 198 31.67 -11.82 9.68
N PRO A 199 32.46 -12.91 9.59
CA PRO A 199 32.94 -13.39 8.32
C PRO A 199 31.74 -13.87 7.51
N LEU A 200 31.53 -13.26 6.34
CA LEU A 200 30.57 -13.73 5.35
C LEU A 200 30.96 -15.15 4.93
N ARG A 201 30.32 -16.14 5.54
CA ARG A 201 30.38 -17.54 5.11
C ARG A 201 29.74 -17.60 3.72
N ARG A 202 30.57 -17.73 2.67
CA ARG A 202 30.11 -18.11 1.32
C ARG A 202 29.29 -19.38 1.46
N VAL A 203 27.98 -19.29 1.27
CA VAL A 203 27.14 -20.46 1.00
C VAL A 203 27.46 -20.89 -0.43
N THR A 204 28.40 -21.82 -0.56
CA THR A 204 28.65 -22.53 -1.80
C THR A 204 27.47 -23.47 -2.10
N ARG A 205 27.20 -23.65 -3.39
CA ARG A 205 26.05 -24.32 -4.00
C ARG A 205 25.91 -25.84 -3.72
N ALA A 206 26.47 -26.35 -2.62
CA ALA A 206 26.55 -27.78 -2.30
C ALA A 206 25.63 -28.23 -1.13
N ASP A 207 24.99 -27.30 -0.41
CA ASP A 207 24.12 -27.63 0.75
C ASP A 207 22.61 -27.63 0.41
N VAL A 208 22.27 -27.82 -0.87
CA VAL A 208 20.88 -28.09 -1.29
C VAL A 208 20.88 -29.46 -1.97
N ALA A 209 20.79 -30.50 -1.15
CA ALA A 209 20.42 -31.85 -1.51
C ALA A 209 19.34 -32.33 -0.53
#